data_AF-A0A1A6FSN5-F1
#
_entry.id   AF-A0A1A6FSN5-F1
#
_cell.length_a   1.000
_cell.length_b   1.000
_cell.length_c   1.000
_cell.angle_alpha   90.00
_cell.angle_beta   90.00
_cell.angle_gamma   90.00
#
_symmetry.space_group_name_H-M   'P 1'
#
loop_
_entity.id
_entity.type
_entity.pdbx_description
1 polymer ?
#
loop_
_entity_poly.entity_id
_entity_poly.type
_entity_poly.pdbx_seq_one_letter_code
_entity_poly.pdbx_strand_id
1 'polypeptide(L)' 'MQGVLIIPNAMAADSGLYRCRSEASTGEKETIVIRLIVTD' A
#
# COMPACT_ATOMS: atom_id res chain seq x y z
N MET A 1 -2.91 11.93 -8.42
CA MET A 1 -2.00 10.76 -8.53
C MET A 1 -2.81 9.54 -8.10
N GLN A 2 -3.04 8.58 -8.98
CA GLN A 2 -3.77 7.35 -8.63
C GLN A 2 -2.89 6.15 -8.99
N GLY A 3 -2.38 5.47 -7.97
CA GLY A 3 -1.63 4.22 -8.09
C GLY A 3 -2.42 3.11 -7.44
N VAL A 4 -2.54 1.97 -8.11
CA VAL A 4 -3.31 0.82 -7.63
C VAL A 4 -2.35 -0.35 -7.43
N LEU A 5 -2.43 -0.98 -6.25
CA LEU A 5 -1.76 -2.25 -5.95
C LEU A 5 -2.83 -3.33 -5.79
N ILE A 6 -2.73 -4.40 -6.57
CA ILE A 6 -3.64 -5.54 -6.53
C ILE A 6 -2.85 -6.75 -6.05
N ILE A 7 -3.34 -7.41 -4.99
CA ILE A 7 -2.81 -8.69 -4.50
C ILE A 7 -3.84 -9.76 -4.85
N PRO A 8 -3.66 -10.50 -5.96
CA PRO A 8 -4.59 -11.56 -6.34
C PRO A 8 -4.48 -12.73 -5.36
N ASN A 9 -5.60 -13.36 -5.02
CA ASN A 9 -5.66 -14.51 -4.11
C ASN A 9 -5.01 -14.26 -2.74
N ALA A 10 -5.29 -13.09 -2.14
CA ALA A 10 -4.73 -12.72 -0.84
C ALA A 10 -5.01 -13.78 0.23
N MET A 11 -3.98 -14.13 1.00
CA MET A 11 -4.03 -15.10 2.09
C MET A 11 -3.85 -14.38 3.44
N ALA A 12 -4.16 -15.06 4.55
CA ALA A 12 -3.96 -14.51 5.89
C ALA A 12 -2.52 -13.99 6.12
N ALA A 13 -1.52 -14.64 5.51
CA ALA A 13 -0.11 -14.24 5.56
C ALA A 13 0.20 -12.89 4.88
N ASP A 14 -0.67 -12.40 4.00
CA ASP A 14 -0.56 -11.06 3.40
C ASP A 14 -1.04 -9.96 4.36
N SER A 15 -1.69 -10.29 5.47
CA SER A 15 -2.08 -9.30 6.47
C SER A 15 -0.88 -8.51 6.98
N GLY A 16 -0.99 -7.19 7.02
CA GLY A 16 0.16 -6.34 7.37
C GLY A 16 -0.04 -4.86 7.09
N LEU A 17 1.04 -4.10 7.26
CA LEU A 17 1.08 -2.68 6.92
C LEU A 17 1.69 -2.50 5.53
N TYR A 18 0.91 -1.93 4.63
CA TYR A 18 1.32 -1.57 3.28
C TYR A 18 1.57 -0.07 3.23
N ARG A 19 2.70 0.34 2.64
CA ARG A 19 3.08 1.75 2.57
C ARG A 19 3.24 2.18 1.12
N CYS A 20 2.37 3.08 0.68
CA CYS A 20 2.53 3.82 -0.56
C CYS A 20 3.39 5.07 -0.31
N ARG A 21 4.34 5.35 -1.21
CA ARG A 21 5.19 6.54 -1.18
C ARG A 21 5.19 7.19 -2.55
N SER A 22 5.11 8.51 -2.59
CA SER A 22 5.36 9.28 -3.80
C SER A 22 6.36 10.39 -3.53
N GLU A 23 7.16 10.68 -4.55
CA GLU A 23 8.12 11.78 -4.55
C GLU A 23 7.86 12.63 -5.79
N ALA A 24 7.56 13.91 -5.57
CA ALA A 24 7.36 14.86 -6.65
C ALA A 24 8.71 15.28 -7.25
N SER A 25 8.70 15.82 -8.46
CA SER A 25 9.90 16.38 -9.09
C SER A 25 10.51 17.54 -8.31
N THR A 26 9.73 18.20 -7.45
CA THR A 26 10.17 19.24 -6.50
C THR A 26 10.90 18.67 -5.28
N GLY A 27 10.91 17.35 -5.10
CA GLY A 27 11.47 16.65 -3.93
C GLY A 27 10.49 16.49 -2.76
N GLU A 28 9.25 16.96 -2.89
CA GLU A 28 8.19 16.77 -1.90
C GLU A 28 7.80 15.29 -1.79
N LYS A 29 7.62 14.78 -0.57
CA LYS A 29 7.37 13.36 -0.28
C LYS A 29 6.07 13.18 0.45
N GLU A 30 5.25 12.28 -0.07
CA GLU A 30 3.98 11.90 0.54
C GLU A 30 4.01 10.41 0.89
N THR A 31 3.41 10.05 2.01
CA THR A 31 3.35 8.66 2.48
C THR A 31 1.96 8.32 2.99
N ILE A 32 1.41 7.21 2.51
CA ILE A 32 0.13 6.66 2.95
C ILE A 32 0.39 5.25 3.46
N VAL A 33 -0.11 4.95 4.66
CA VAL A 33 -0.05 3.61 5.25
C VAL A 33 -1.44 3.02 5.30
N ILE A 34 -1.59 1.82 4.77
CA ILE A 34 -2.81 1.02 4.75
C ILE A 34 -2.57 -0.20 5.62
N ARG A 35 -3.49 -0.47 6.57
CA ARG A 35 -3.50 -1.74 7.30
C ARG A 35 -4.40 -2.72 6.56
N LEU A 36 -3.81 -3.79 6.05
CA LEU A 36 -4.53 -4.91 5.46
C LEU A 36 -4.76 -5.98 6.53
N ILE A 37 -5.99 -6.45 6.64
CA ILE A 37 -6.38 -7.59 7.46
C ILE A 37 -7.14 -8.54 6.54
N VAL A 38 -6.62 -9.75 6.39
CA VAL A 38 -7.25 -10.84 5.64
C VAL A 38 -7.66 -11.91 6.65
N THR A 39 -8.94 -12.23 6.68
CA THR A 39 -9.51 -13.30 7.52
C THR A 39 -9.78 -14.53 6.67
N ASP A 40 -9.72 -15.71 7.29
CA ASP A 40 -10.07 -16.99 6.68
C ASP A 40 -11.58 -17.10 6.34
#